data_AF-A0A087X3R4-F1
#
_entry.id   AF-A0A087X3R4-F1
#
_cell.length_a   1.000
_cell.length_b   1.000
_cell.length_c   1.000
_cell.angle_alpha   90.00
_cell.angle_beta   90.00
_cell.angle_gamma   90.00
#
_symmetry.space_group_name_H-M   'P 1'
#
loop_
_entity.id
_entity.type
_entity.pdbx_description
1 polymer ?
#
loop_
_entity_poly.entity_id
_entity_poly.type
_entity_poly.pdbx_seq_one_letter_code
_entity_poly.pdbx_strand_id
1 'polypeptide(L)'
;MPSLLFCGPKMAACGMVISIWGVIMLGMLGIFFSTNSAVLIEDVPFTEEDIWEDKQPPQRIYALYRQVGINCFIAAAIYVAVGAISLCQVRLNKRQEYMVT
;
A
#
# COMPACT_ATOMS: atom_id res chain seq x y z
N MET A 1 -13.11 -6.16 -27.92
CA MET A 1 -12.80 -6.20 -26.47
C MET A 1 -12.21 -4.85 -26.14
N PRO A 2 -12.75 -4.05 -25.20
CA PRO A 2 -12.25 -2.71 -24.97
C PRO A 2 -10.80 -2.84 -24.49
N SER A 3 -9.87 -2.49 -25.38
CA SER A 3 -8.44 -2.50 -25.12
C SER A 3 -8.15 -1.35 -24.15
N LEU A 4 -8.33 -1.59 -22.86
CA LEU A 4 -7.90 -0.68 -21.79
C LEU A 4 -6.37 -0.75 -21.62
N LEU A 5 -5.66 -0.65 -22.75
CA LEU A 5 -4.21 -0.46 -22.83
C LEU A 5 -3.94 1.01 -22.52
N PHE A 6 -3.96 1.36 -21.24
CA PHE A 6 -3.69 2.73 -20.80
C PHE A 6 -2.18 3.00 -20.67
N CYS A 7 -1.35 1.95 -20.58
CA CYS A 7 0.11 2.06 -20.49
C CYS A 7 0.83 1.21 -21.53
N GLY A 8 1.83 1.81 -22.20
CA GLY A 8 2.75 1.09 -23.08
C GLY A 8 3.58 0.02 -22.32
N PRO A 9 4.17 -0.96 -23.03
CA PRO A 9 4.79 -2.13 -22.42
C PRO A 9 5.95 -1.79 -21.46
N LYS A 10 6.65 -0.68 -21.69
CA LYS A 10 7.72 -0.18 -20.81
C LYS A 10 7.19 0.45 -19.51
N MET A 11 6.09 1.21 -19.57
CA MET A 11 5.48 1.81 -18.37
C MET A 11 4.82 0.76 -17.48
N ALA A 12 4.18 -0.26 -18.05
CA ALA A 12 3.59 -1.36 -17.27
C ALA A 12 4.66 -2.14 -16.47
N ALA A 13 5.84 -2.38 -17.07
CA ALA A 13 6.96 -2.99 -16.37
C ALA A 13 7.44 -2.15 -15.17
N CYS A 14 7.57 -0.84 -15.35
CA CYS A 14 7.91 0.08 -14.25
C CYS A 14 6.84 0.07 -13.14
N GLY A 15 5.56 0.09 -13.51
CA GLY A 15 4.44 0.04 -12.57
C GLY A 15 4.39 -1.26 -11.74
N MET A 16 4.84 -2.40 -12.29
CA MET A 16 4.96 -3.65 -11.53
C MET A 16 6.06 -3.57 -10.47
N VAL A 17 7.23 -3.02 -10.81
CA VAL A 17 8.35 -2.91 -9.86
C VAL A 17 7.98 -2.02 -8.69
N ILE A 18 7.37 -0.86 -8.97
CA ILE A 18 6.91 0.09 -7.95
C ILE A 18 5.80 -0.54 -7.10
N SER A 19 4.88 -1.29 -7.72
CA SER A 19 3.81 -1.99 -7.00
C SER A 19 4.36 -3.03 -6.03
N ILE A 20 5.28 -3.90 -6.47
CA ILE A 20 5.90 -4.92 -5.61
C ILE A 20 6.64 -4.26 -4.44
N TRP A 21 7.42 -3.22 -4.72
CA TRP A 21 8.13 -2.46 -3.69
C TRP A 21 7.17 -1.84 -2.68
N GLY A 22 6.09 -1.21 -3.16
CA GLY A 22 5.05 -0.61 -2.34
C GLY A 22 4.37 -1.63 -1.42
N VAL A 23 4.01 -2.81 -1.94
CA VAL A 23 3.38 -3.88 -1.14
C VAL A 23 4.30 -4.34 0.00
N ILE A 24 5.60 -4.54 -0.27
CA ILE A 24 6.56 -4.99 0.75
C ILE A 24 6.71 -3.94 1.84
N MET A 25 6.97 -2.68 1.46
CA MET A 25 7.14 -1.58 2.42
C MET A 25 5.89 -1.34 3.26
N LEU A 26 4.72 -1.19 2.62
CA LEU A 26 3.45 -0.92 3.32
C LEU A 26 2.99 -2.11 4.15
N GLY A 27 3.25 -3.34 3.69
CA GLY A 27 2.96 -4.56 4.45
C GLY A 27 3.80 -4.66 5.72
N MET A 28 5.11 -4.40 5.64
CA MET A 28 5.98 -4.35 6.82
C MET A 28 5.56 -3.26 7.80
N LEU A 29 5.27 -2.04 7.32
CA LEU A 29 4.77 -0.94 8.16
C LEU A 29 3.44 -1.31 8.83
N GLY A 30 2.48 -1.88 8.09
CA GLY A 30 1.19 -2.31 8.65
C GLY A 30 1.34 -3.34 9.77
N ILE A 31 2.27 -4.29 9.65
CA ILE A 31 2.58 -5.27 10.70
C ILE A 31 3.17 -4.57 11.93
N PHE A 32 4.14 -3.66 11.75
CA PHE A 32 4.76 -2.93 12.86
C PHE A 32 3.78 -2.00 13.60
N PHE A 33 2.84 -1.37 12.89
CA PHE A 33 1.74 -0.61 13.50
C PHE A 33 0.76 -1.53 14.24
N SER A 34 0.48 -2.74 13.72
CA SER A 34 -0.39 -3.70 14.40
C SER A 34 0.21 -4.28 15.69
N THR A 35 1.53 -4.32 15.81
CA THR A 35 2.23 -4.77 17.03
C THR A 35 2.50 -3.63 18.02
N ASN A 36 2.07 -2.39 17.73
CA ASN A 36 2.31 -1.21 18.54
C ASN A 36 3.80 -0.98 18.87
N SER A 37 4.67 -1.10 17.86
CA SER A 37 6.10 -0.93 18.03
C SER A 37 6.47 0.51 18.44
N ALA A 38 7.23 0.67 19.52
CA ALA A 38 7.67 1.97 20.04
C ALA A 38 8.55 2.78 19.05
N VAL A 39 9.17 2.12 18.07
CA VAL A 39 9.94 2.76 16.99
C VAL A 39 9.06 3.65 16.09
N LEU A 40 7.77 3.35 15.98
CA LEU A 40 6.84 4.02 15.05
C LEU A 40 5.99 5.08 15.74
N ILE A 41 6.40 5.51 16.94
CA ILE A 41 5.67 6.48 17.74
C ILE A 41 5.69 7.85 17.04
N GLU A 42 6.82 8.27 16.47
CA GLU A 42 6.95 9.55 15.78
C GLU A 42 6.09 9.68 14.50
N ASP A 43 5.69 8.56 13.89
CA ASP A 43 4.85 8.53 12.69
C ASP A 43 3.35 8.60 12.99
N VAL A 44 2.95 8.37 14.23
CA VAL A 44 1.55 8.48 14.64
C VAL A 44 1.25 9.95 14.95
N PRO A 45 0.18 10.54 14.39
CA PRO A 45 -0.18 11.92 14.67
C PRO A 45 -0.73 12.02 16.09
N PHE A 46 0.17 12.21 17.06
CA PHE A 46 -0.22 12.53 18.42
C PHE A 46 -0.60 13.98 18.52
N THR A 47 -1.70 14.26 19.21
CA THR A 47 -2.03 15.61 19.60
C THR A 47 -1.70 15.77 21.09
N GLU A 48 -1.24 16.96 21.48
CA GLU A 48 -0.86 17.23 22.88
C GLU A 48 -2.03 16.96 23.84
N GLU A 49 -3.27 17.18 23.39
CA GLU A 49 -4.51 16.83 24.09
C GLU A 49 -4.66 15.32 24.39
N ASP A 50 -4.09 14.42 23.58
CA ASP A 50 -4.09 12.98 23.85
C ASP A 50 -3.07 12.57 24.94
N ILE A 51 -2.07 13.42 25.21
CA ILE A 51 -1.00 13.18 26.18
C ILE A 51 -1.35 13.77 27.55
N TRP A 52 -1.96 14.97 27.57
CA TRP A 52 -2.18 15.76 28.77
C TRP A 52 -3.61 15.66 29.36
N GLU A 53 -4.63 15.34 28.55
CA GLU A 53 -6.04 15.37 28.96
C GLU A 53 -6.64 13.98 29.28
N ASP A 54 -5.92 12.88 29.02
CA ASP A 54 -6.51 11.54 29.02
C ASP A 54 -6.65 10.89 30.42
N LYS A 55 -7.89 10.49 30.77
CA LYS A 55 -8.22 9.70 31.97
C LYS A 55 -7.92 8.20 31.78
N GLN A 56 -7.67 7.72 30.56
CA GLN A 56 -7.32 6.32 30.25
C GLN A 56 -6.15 6.21 29.25
N PRO A 57 -4.93 6.62 29.67
CA PRO A 57 -3.79 6.95 28.81
C PRO A 57 -3.36 5.93 27.75
N PRO A 58 -3.52 4.60 27.90
CA PRO A 58 -3.10 3.69 26.83
C PRO A 58 -4.14 3.50 25.71
N GLN A 59 -5.44 3.65 25.98
CA GLN A 59 -6.46 3.13 25.05
C GLN A 59 -6.60 3.97 23.77
N ARG A 60 -6.52 5.30 23.87
CA ARG A 60 -6.60 6.20 22.71
C ARG A 60 -5.41 6.01 21.78
N ILE A 61 -4.21 5.87 22.35
CA ILE A 61 -2.96 5.66 21.62
C ILE A 61 -3.02 4.35 20.82
N TYR A 62 -3.47 3.25 21.45
CA TYR A 62 -3.66 1.98 20.75
C TYR A 62 -4.69 2.07 19.61
N ALA A 63 -5.74 2.86 19.76
CA ALA A 63 -6.72 3.08 18.70
C ALA A 63 -6.11 3.81 17.49
N LEU A 64 -5.29 4.83 17.72
CA LEU A 64 -4.57 5.57 16.67
C LEU A 64 -3.58 4.67 15.92
N TYR A 65 -2.77 3.88 16.65
CA TYR A 65 -1.87 2.89 16.06
C TYR A 65 -2.62 1.91 15.15
N ARG A 66 -3.74 1.38 15.64
CA ARG A 66 -4.59 0.47 14.86
C ARG A 66 -5.17 1.13 13.63
N GLN A 67 -5.58 2.39 13.71
CA GLN A 67 -6.13 3.14 12.59
C GLN A 67 -5.09 3.36 11.48
N VAL A 68 -3.87 3.81 11.84
CA VAL A 68 -2.77 3.98 10.88
C VAL A 68 -2.37 2.64 10.26
N GLY A 69 -2.26 1.58 11.06
CA GLY A 69 -1.95 0.24 10.56
C GLY A 69 -2.98 -0.27 9.54
N ILE A 70 -4.27 -0.08 9.80
CA ILE A 70 -5.35 -0.44 8.87
C ILE A 70 -5.21 0.34 7.55
N ASN A 71 -4.89 1.64 7.60
CA ASN A 71 -4.67 2.44 6.40
C ASN A 71 -3.49 1.92 5.57
N CYS A 72 -2.38 1.52 6.22
CA CYS A 72 -1.24 0.91 5.54
C CYS A 72 -1.61 -0.41 4.86
N PHE A 73 -2.41 -1.27 5.51
CA PHE A 73 -2.90 -2.51 4.91
C PHE A 73 -3.82 -2.26 3.70
N ILE A 74 -4.71 -1.25 3.79
CA ILE A 74 -5.58 -0.87 2.67
C ILE A 74 -4.72 -0.37 1.50
N ALA A 75 -3.73 0.48 1.76
CA ALA A 75 -2.81 0.96 0.74
C ALA A 75 -2.03 -0.21 0.10
N ALA A 76 -1.52 -1.15 0.90
CA ALA A 76 -0.87 -2.36 0.39
C ALA A 76 -1.81 -3.17 -0.53
N ALA A 77 -3.08 -3.33 -0.16
CA ALA A 77 -4.07 -4.01 -0.99
C ALA A 77 -4.32 -3.28 -2.33
N ILE A 78 -4.35 -1.95 -2.33
CA ILE A 78 -4.44 -1.14 -3.56
C ILE A 78 -3.22 -1.39 -4.45
N TYR A 79 -2.01 -1.41 -3.89
CA TYR A 79 -0.80 -1.71 -4.65
C TYR A 79 -0.83 -3.12 -5.25
N VAL A 80 -1.36 -4.13 -4.54
CA VAL A 80 -1.58 -5.48 -5.09
C VAL A 80 -2.52 -5.44 -6.29
N ALA A 81 -3.65 -4.73 -6.18
CA ALA A 81 -4.61 -4.62 -7.27
C ALA A 81 -4.00 -3.93 -8.52
N VAL A 82 -3.26 -2.85 -8.32
CA VAL A 82 -2.52 -2.16 -9.40
C VAL A 82 -1.49 -3.07 -10.04
N GLY A 83 -0.75 -3.84 -9.24
CA GLY A 83 0.22 -4.83 -9.72
C GLY A 83 -0.43 -5.93 -10.57
N ALA A 84 -1.57 -6.45 -10.14
CA ALA A 84 -2.35 -7.44 -10.88
C ALA A 84 -2.85 -6.87 -12.23
N ILE A 85 -3.36 -5.64 -12.23
CA ILE A 85 -3.78 -4.95 -13.45
C ILE A 85 -2.59 -4.74 -14.39
N SER A 86 -1.42 -4.36 -13.87
CA SER A 86 -0.20 -4.20 -14.68
C SER A 86 0.28 -5.54 -15.28
N LEU A 87 0.21 -6.63 -14.53
CA LEU A 87 0.50 -7.99 -15.03
C LEU A 87 -0.44 -8.39 -16.17
N CYS A 88 -1.74 -8.14 -16.01
CA CYS A 88 -2.73 -8.36 -17.07
C CYS A 88 -2.39 -7.53 -18.32
N GLN A 89 -2.04 -6.25 -18.15
CA GLN A 89 -1.64 -5.39 -19.27
C GLN A 89 -0.37 -5.89 -19.99
N VAL A 90 0.65 -6.35 -19.26
CA VAL A 90 1.87 -6.92 -19.86
C VAL A 90 1.56 -8.19 -20.63
N ARG A 91 0.71 -9.09 -20.10
CA ARG A 91 0.31 -10.32 -20.79
C ARG A 91 -0.48 -10.03 -22.07
N LEU A 92 -1.37 -9.03 -22.05
CA LEU A 92 -2.13 -8.61 -23.23
C LEU A 92 -1.24 -7.94 -24.28
N ASN A 93 -0.31 -7.06 -23.88
CA ASN A 93 0.66 -6.44 -24.80
C ASN A 93 1.54 -7.49 -25.48
N LYS A 94 2.03 -8.48 -24.71
CA LYS A 94 2.79 -9.61 -25.27
C LYS A 94 1.98 -10.37 -26.31
N ARG A 95 0.71 -10.68 -26.02
CA ARG A 95 -0.19 -11.37 -26.98
C ARG A 95 -0.43 -10.58 -28.26
N GLN A 96 -0.52 -9.25 -28.20
CA GLN A 96 -0.69 -8.43 -29.39
C GLN A 96 0.57 -8.41 -30.26
N GLU A 97 1.78 -8.33 -29.69
CA GLU A 97 3.05 -8.41 -30.46
C GLU A 97 3.12 -9.68 -31.34
N TYR A 98 2.71 -10.84 -30.83
CA TYR A 98 2.73 -12.10 -31.62
C TYR A 98 1.70 -12.16 -32.76
N MET A 99 0.68 -11.29 -32.78
CA MET A 99 -0.32 -11.27 -33.84
C MET A 99 0.02 -10.30 -34.98
N VAL A 100 1.04 -9.46 -34.82
CA VAL A 100 1.48 -8.49 -35.85
C VAL A 100 2.75 -8.94 -36.58
N THR A 101 3.30 -10.11 -36.21
CA THR A 101 4.40 -10.80 -36.92
C THR A 101 3.84 -12.00 -37.65
#